data_AF-A0A081IAP7-F1
#
_entry.id   AF-A0A081IAP7-F1
#
_cell.length_a   1.000
_cell.length_b   1.000
_cell.length_c   1.000
_cell.angle_alpha   90.00
_cell.angle_beta   90.00
_cell.angle_gamma   90.00
#
_symmetry.space_group_name_H-M   'P 1'
#
loop_
_entity.id
_entity.type
_entity.pdbx_description
1 polymer ?
#
loop_
_entity_poly.entity_id
_entity_poly.type
_entity_poly.pdbx_seq_one_letter_code
_entity_poly.pdbx_strand_id
1 'polypeptide(L)'
;MNNYEINKNINDKMLLFLNDNFEENVILDKIEDLKRSNINVLVDIHKENINNMEKQFEEEIKKLFKNFEDDQEILIKNRNSIIHKINIFYNKMEENRKNRKSILEKDEQDIMDEIYKNDIADKHISNYNFKKYKEENDKTFNQLLIESKKALDDEDEKYNSIKMKYEKNQNNLLSKEKEVHDLEAKIDNWKLKLENEMKIYEIQIERLRKEKTQLLNHIRTIKLILQKLKHNDKQRLIDITLNSSKCIKKLEENITLANKLISTNNLCRKYETEREKLFSCLNLGETKKEDIIIEEEKDNLFSDNNLKEEKISLFENFFKRKNKAILDIIILKKELKSLKKKNEEYKKYIDEMEDKLNLSKIVKYKKEDFIIYPS
;
A
#
# COMPACT_ATOMS: atom_id res chain seq x y z
N MET A 1 205.94 -108.07 -113.29
CA MET A 1 207.29 -108.65 -113.16
C MET A 1 207.91 -108.14 -111.86
N ASN A 2 208.41 -109.07 -111.05
CA ASN A 2 209.44 -108.98 -110.00
C ASN A 2 209.39 -108.00 -108.79
N ASN A 3 209.50 -108.66 -107.63
CA ASN A 3 210.37 -108.47 -106.45
C ASN A 3 210.29 -107.17 -105.64
N TYR A 4 209.80 -107.16 -104.38
CA TYR A 4 210.27 -107.80 -103.11
C TYR A 4 211.67 -107.34 -102.63
N GLU A 5 211.73 -106.86 -101.38
CA GLU A 5 212.92 -106.50 -100.55
C GLU A 5 213.47 -105.03 -100.60
N ILE A 6 212.70 -104.04 -100.11
CA ILE A 6 213.05 -102.95 -99.13
C ILE A 6 211.72 -102.27 -98.71
N ASN A 7 210.84 -103.10 -98.18
CA ASN A 7 209.52 -102.75 -97.66
C ASN A 7 209.57 -102.70 -96.11
N LYS A 8 210.62 -102.10 -95.50
CA LYS A 8 210.78 -102.15 -94.02
C LYS A 8 211.16 -100.82 -93.35
N ASN A 9 211.97 -99.97 -93.97
CA ASN A 9 212.46 -98.76 -93.27
C ASN A 9 211.54 -97.54 -93.40
N ILE A 10 210.47 -97.66 -94.19
CA ILE A 10 209.36 -96.70 -94.22
C ILE A 10 208.44 -96.91 -93.00
N ASN A 11 208.55 -98.05 -92.30
CA ASN A 11 207.62 -98.44 -91.25
C ASN A 11 208.04 -98.02 -89.83
N ASP A 12 209.34 -97.82 -89.53
CA ASP A 12 209.76 -97.60 -88.14
C ASP A 12 209.96 -96.12 -87.74
N LYS A 13 210.21 -95.20 -88.69
CA LYS A 13 210.37 -93.75 -88.36
C LYS A 13 209.07 -92.95 -88.41
N MET A 14 208.01 -93.52 -88.98
CA MET A 14 206.63 -93.10 -88.75
C MET A 14 206.13 -93.46 -87.33
N LEU A 15 206.84 -94.34 -86.60
CA LEU A 15 206.37 -94.89 -85.32
C LEU A 15 206.95 -94.22 -84.07
N LEU A 16 207.86 -93.24 -84.19
CA LEU A 16 208.40 -92.52 -83.02
C LEU A 16 207.88 -91.08 -82.84
N PHE A 17 207.62 -90.30 -83.90
CA PHE A 17 207.14 -88.92 -83.71
C PHE A 17 205.62 -88.74 -83.82
N LEU A 18 204.89 -89.81 -84.14
CA LEU A 18 203.45 -89.88 -83.92
C LEU A 18 203.10 -90.15 -82.44
N ASN A 19 204.07 -90.47 -81.59
CA ASN A 19 203.83 -90.77 -80.18
C ASN A 19 203.85 -89.52 -79.28
N ASP A 20 204.62 -88.48 -79.63
CA ASP A 20 204.71 -87.26 -78.78
C ASP A 20 203.58 -86.25 -79.04
N ASN A 21 202.87 -86.35 -80.17
CA ASN A 21 201.71 -85.49 -80.45
C ASN A 21 200.38 -86.04 -79.89
N PHE A 22 200.38 -87.26 -79.35
CA PHE A 22 199.19 -87.86 -78.74
C PHE A 22 199.08 -87.61 -77.23
N GLU A 23 200.17 -87.27 -76.53
CA GLU A 23 200.09 -86.99 -75.09
C GLU A 23 199.63 -85.56 -74.77
N GLU A 24 199.86 -84.57 -75.64
CA GLU A 24 199.46 -83.18 -75.33
C GLU A 24 197.97 -82.91 -75.54
N ASN A 25 197.30 -83.64 -76.46
CA ASN A 25 195.87 -83.48 -76.71
C ASN A 25 194.99 -84.15 -75.64
N VAL A 26 195.49 -85.15 -74.92
CA VAL A 26 194.72 -85.85 -73.86
C VAL A 26 194.64 -85.02 -72.57
N ILE A 27 195.54 -84.05 -72.38
CA ILE A 27 195.56 -83.20 -71.19
C ILE A 27 194.63 -81.98 -71.33
N LEU A 28 194.40 -81.48 -72.55
CA LEU A 28 193.46 -80.35 -72.75
C LEU A 28 191.98 -80.75 -72.64
N ASP A 29 191.57 -81.90 -73.18
CA ASP A 29 190.16 -82.34 -73.12
C ASP A 29 189.66 -82.56 -71.67
N LYS A 30 190.57 -82.96 -70.76
CA LYS A 30 190.23 -83.14 -69.34
C LYS A 30 189.96 -81.84 -68.59
N ILE A 31 190.42 -80.69 -69.09
CA ILE A 31 190.20 -79.39 -68.44
C ILE A 31 188.87 -78.77 -68.88
N GLU A 32 188.37 -79.08 -70.08
CA GLU A 32 187.08 -78.57 -70.56
C GLU A 32 185.88 -79.24 -69.87
N ASP A 33 185.97 -80.54 -69.56
CA ASP A 33 184.89 -81.27 -68.88
C ASP A 33 184.66 -80.81 -67.44
N LEU A 34 185.72 -80.45 -66.71
CA LEU A 34 185.60 -79.95 -65.34
C LEU A 34 184.92 -78.56 -65.27
N LYS A 35 185.01 -77.75 -66.33
CA LYS A 35 184.41 -76.41 -66.36
C LYS A 35 182.91 -76.45 -66.67
N ARG A 36 182.45 -77.40 -67.49
CA ARG A 36 181.01 -77.60 -67.76
C ARG A 36 180.26 -78.15 -66.55
N SER A 37 180.90 -78.97 -65.71
CA SER A 37 180.26 -79.52 -64.52
C SER A 37 179.85 -78.45 -63.49
N ASN A 38 180.67 -77.41 -63.29
CA ASN A 38 180.40 -76.39 -62.27
C ASN A 38 179.30 -75.38 -62.68
N ILE A 39 179.08 -75.15 -63.98
CA ILE A 39 178.05 -74.22 -64.45
C ILE A 39 176.63 -74.80 -64.34
N ASN A 40 176.48 -76.11 -64.51
CA ASN A 40 175.16 -76.76 -64.45
C ASN A 40 174.59 -76.79 -63.03
N VAL A 41 175.42 -77.00 -62.02
CA VAL A 41 174.98 -76.99 -60.59
C VAL A 41 174.43 -75.61 -60.19
N LEU A 42 174.97 -74.52 -60.72
CA LEU A 42 174.51 -73.16 -60.40
C LEU A 42 173.14 -72.84 -61.03
N VAL A 43 172.87 -73.35 -62.24
CA VAL A 43 171.58 -73.13 -62.92
C VAL A 43 170.44 -73.85 -62.20
N ASP A 44 170.69 -75.02 -61.63
CA ASP A 44 169.66 -75.79 -60.91
C ASP A 44 169.26 -75.12 -59.59
N ILE A 45 170.22 -74.57 -58.83
CA ILE A 45 169.92 -73.81 -57.60
C ILE A 45 169.06 -72.56 -57.90
N HIS A 46 169.35 -71.84 -58.99
CA HIS A 46 168.55 -70.66 -59.35
C HIS A 46 167.14 -71.01 -59.83
N LYS A 47 166.95 -72.13 -60.52
CA LYS A 47 165.61 -72.61 -60.90
C LYS A 47 164.78 -73.01 -59.68
N GLU A 48 165.38 -73.66 -58.69
CA GLU A 48 164.67 -74.06 -57.47
C GLU A 48 164.20 -72.85 -56.64
N ASN A 49 165.03 -71.80 -56.54
CA ASN A 49 164.66 -70.56 -55.85
C ASN A 49 163.49 -69.80 -56.50
N ILE A 50 163.46 -69.70 -57.83
CA ILE A 50 162.35 -69.02 -58.52
C ILE A 50 161.03 -69.75 -58.27
N ASN A 51 161.05 -71.07 -58.30
CA ASN A 51 159.85 -71.89 -58.11
C ASN A 51 159.31 -71.82 -56.67
N ASN A 52 160.19 -71.69 -55.67
CA ASN A 52 159.78 -71.46 -54.28
C ASN A 52 159.15 -70.07 -54.07
N MET A 53 159.68 -69.02 -54.73
CA MET A 53 159.08 -67.69 -54.66
C MET A 53 157.70 -67.63 -55.33
N GLU A 54 157.51 -68.29 -56.47
CA GLU A 54 156.19 -68.39 -57.12
C GLU A 54 155.17 -69.09 -56.21
N LYS A 55 155.54 -70.20 -55.55
CA LYS A 55 154.66 -70.88 -54.59
C LYS A 55 154.27 -69.99 -53.41
N GLN A 56 155.20 -69.21 -52.85
CA GLN A 56 154.90 -68.30 -51.75
C GLN A 56 153.93 -67.19 -52.17
N PHE A 57 154.12 -66.60 -53.36
CA PHE A 57 153.18 -65.61 -53.89
C PHE A 57 151.77 -66.19 -54.13
N GLU A 58 151.66 -67.40 -54.67
CA GLU A 58 150.36 -68.06 -54.85
C GLU A 58 149.66 -68.36 -53.52
N GLU A 59 150.40 -68.74 -52.48
CA GLU A 59 149.84 -68.95 -51.15
C GLU A 59 149.32 -67.65 -50.51
N GLU A 60 150.04 -66.55 -50.65
CA GLU A 60 149.61 -65.23 -50.14
C GLU A 60 148.34 -64.73 -50.85
N ILE A 61 148.26 -64.89 -52.17
CA ILE A 61 147.05 -64.53 -52.94
C ILE A 61 145.84 -65.34 -52.45
N LYS A 62 145.99 -66.65 -52.23
CA LYS A 62 144.90 -67.49 -51.71
C LYS A 62 144.45 -67.08 -50.31
N LYS A 63 145.37 -66.69 -49.42
CA LYS A 63 145.01 -66.16 -48.09
C LYS A 63 144.24 -64.84 -48.19
N LEU A 64 144.64 -63.95 -49.09
CA LEU A 64 143.96 -62.66 -49.31
C LEU A 64 142.51 -62.83 -49.80
N PHE A 65 142.27 -63.74 -50.75
CA PHE A 65 140.91 -64.04 -51.20
C PHE A 65 140.05 -64.64 -50.09
N LYS A 66 140.60 -65.56 -49.30
CA LYS A 66 139.86 -66.17 -48.18
C LYS A 66 139.45 -65.13 -47.13
N ASN A 67 140.34 -64.22 -46.78
CA ASN A 67 140.01 -63.13 -45.85
C ASN A 67 138.91 -62.21 -46.41
N PHE A 68 138.91 -61.95 -47.71
CA PHE A 68 137.90 -61.12 -48.35
C PHE A 68 136.51 -61.80 -48.35
N GLU A 69 136.46 -63.10 -48.60
CA GLU A 69 135.23 -63.89 -48.52
C GLU A 69 134.66 -63.91 -47.08
N ASP A 70 135.53 -64.10 -46.08
CA ASP A 70 135.13 -64.09 -44.66
C ASP A 70 134.57 -62.71 -44.24
N ASP A 71 135.22 -61.61 -44.64
CA ASP A 71 134.74 -60.25 -44.37
C ASP A 71 133.40 -59.94 -45.05
N GLN A 72 133.21 -60.42 -46.29
CA GLN A 72 131.95 -60.27 -47.02
C GLN A 72 130.81 -60.98 -46.28
N GLU A 73 131.05 -62.18 -45.73
CA GLU A 73 130.02 -62.94 -45.01
C GLU A 73 129.60 -62.25 -43.70
N ILE A 74 130.56 -61.69 -42.96
CA ILE A 74 130.29 -60.95 -41.71
C ILE A 74 129.45 -59.69 -41.99
N LEU A 75 129.77 -58.94 -43.05
CA LEU A 75 129.02 -57.73 -43.43
C LEU A 75 127.56 -58.06 -43.79
N ILE A 76 127.32 -59.15 -44.53
CA ILE A 76 125.96 -59.56 -44.89
C ILE A 76 125.16 -59.97 -43.64
N LYS A 77 125.75 -60.71 -42.70
CA LYS A 77 125.09 -61.09 -41.44
C LYS A 77 124.71 -59.86 -40.61
N ASN A 78 125.62 -58.89 -40.48
CA ASN A 78 125.35 -57.65 -39.76
C ASN A 78 124.23 -56.83 -40.41
N ARG A 79 124.24 -56.67 -41.75
CA ARG A 79 123.17 -56.00 -42.48
C ARG A 79 121.81 -56.68 -42.22
N ASN A 80 121.74 -58.00 -42.31
CA ASN A 80 120.49 -58.73 -42.09
C ASN A 80 119.97 -58.58 -40.66
N SER A 81 120.86 -58.58 -39.66
CA SER A 81 120.52 -58.33 -38.25
C SER A 81 119.96 -56.91 -38.04
N ILE A 82 120.58 -55.89 -38.65
CA ILE A 82 120.12 -54.50 -38.58
C ILE A 82 118.74 -54.36 -39.24
N ILE A 83 118.56 -54.92 -40.45
CA ILE A 83 117.27 -54.88 -41.16
C ILE A 83 116.17 -55.55 -40.32
N HIS A 84 116.46 -56.71 -39.72
CA HIS A 84 115.50 -57.40 -38.86
C HIS A 84 115.10 -56.57 -37.64
N LYS A 85 116.07 -55.93 -36.96
CA LYS A 85 115.79 -55.06 -35.80
C LYS A 85 114.97 -53.83 -36.19
N ILE A 86 115.26 -53.20 -37.33
CA ILE A 86 114.48 -52.06 -37.84
C ILE A 86 113.05 -52.48 -38.15
N ASN A 87 112.85 -53.63 -38.80
CA ASN A 87 111.52 -54.13 -39.13
C ASN A 87 110.69 -54.45 -37.87
N ILE A 88 111.30 -55.04 -36.84
CA ILE A 88 110.60 -55.26 -35.56
C ILE A 88 110.18 -53.93 -34.93
N PHE A 89 111.07 -52.93 -34.90
CA PHE A 89 110.75 -51.62 -34.33
C PHE A 89 109.64 -50.91 -35.11
N TYR A 90 109.70 -50.97 -36.45
CA TYR A 90 108.68 -50.37 -37.32
C TYR A 90 107.32 -51.03 -37.11
N ASN A 91 107.26 -52.37 -37.08
CA ASN A 91 106.02 -53.11 -36.82
C ASN A 91 105.42 -52.76 -35.46
N LYS A 92 106.25 -52.71 -34.40
CA LYS A 92 105.78 -52.34 -33.05
C LYS A 92 105.32 -50.88 -32.99
N MET A 93 105.97 -49.98 -33.70
CA MET A 93 105.55 -48.58 -33.80
C MET A 93 104.23 -48.43 -34.57
N GLU A 94 104.06 -49.21 -35.64
CA GLU A 94 102.82 -49.24 -36.43
C GLU A 94 101.66 -49.83 -35.63
N GLU A 95 101.90 -50.91 -34.88
CA GLU A 95 100.93 -51.52 -33.97
C GLU A 95 100.53 -50.53 -32.85
N ASN A 96 101.49 -49.84 -32.25
CA ASN A 96 101.19 -48.79 -31.27
C ASN A 96 100.38 -47.63 -31.86
N ARG A 97 100.66 -47.21 -33.09
CA ARG A 97 99.86 -46.18 -33.80
C ARG A 97 98.44 -46.68 -34.07
N LYS A 98 98.27 -47.92 -34.52
CA LYS A 98 96.94 -48.53 -34.74
C LYS A 98 96.16 -48.64 -33.43
N ASN A 99 96.80 -49.09 -32.36
CA ASN A 99 96.17 -49.19 -31.04
C ASN A 99 95.75 -47.82 -30.51
N ARG A 100 96.61 -46.81 -30.59
CA ARG A 100 96.28 -45.44 -30.17
C ARG A 100 95.11 -44.86 -30.99
N LYS A 101 95.10 -45.09 -32.31
CA LYS A 101 94.00 -44.67 -33.18
C LYS A 101 92.69 -45.37 -32.79
N SER A 102 92.72 -46.68 -32.55
CA SER A 102 91.52 -47.43 -32.13
C SER A 102 91.01 -47.01 -30.75
N ILE A 103 91.89 -46.64 -29.81
CA ILE A 103 91.47 -46.13 -28.50
C ILE A 103 90.78 -44.77 -28.66
N LEU A 104 91.38 -43.84 -29.41
CA LEU A 104 90.77 -42.53 -29.66
C LEU A 104 89.43 -42.64 -30.40
N GLU A 105 89.32 -43.51 -31.40
CA GLU A 105 88.04 -43.75 -32.10
C GLU A 105 86.96 -44.33 -31.17
N LYS A 106 87.36 -45.18 -30.20
CA LYS A 106 86.42 -45.69 -29.18
C LYS A 106 86.02 -44.60 -28.19
N ASP A 107 86.98 -43.83 -27.68
CA ASP A 107 86.71 -42.73 -26.75
C ASP A 107 85.80 -41.67 -27.39
N GLU A 108 86.02 -41.34 -28.68
CA GLU A 108 85.15 -40.43 -29.44
C GLU A 108 83.73 -41.01 -29.58
N GLN A 109 83.60 -42.31 -29.89
CA GLN A 109 82.29 -42.96 -29.99
C GLN A 109 81.56 -42.99 -28.64
N ASP A 110 82.28 -43.26 -27.54
CA ASP A 110 81.72 -43.30 -26.19
C ASP A 110 81.22 -41.90 -25.76
N ILE A 111 82.00 -40.84 -26.02
CA ILE A 111 81.59 -39.45 -25.75
C ILE A 111 80.36 -39.07 -26.58
N MET A 112 80.32 -39.44 -27.87
CA MET A 112 79.16 -39.17 -28.72
C MET A 112 77.91 -39.90 -28.22
N ASP A 113 78.05 -41.17 -27.81
CA ASP A 113 76.95 -41.96 -27.26
C ASP A 113 76.44 -41.37 -25.94
N GLU A 114 77.31 -40.85 -25.07
CA GLU A 114 76.91 -40.13 -23.85
C GLU A 114 76.15 -38.83 -24.16
N ILE A 115 76.62 -38.04 -25.12
CA ILE A 115 75.93 -36.82 -25.58
C ILE A 115 74.54 -37.18 -26.12
N TYR A 116 74.44 -38.20 -26.98
CA TYR A 116 73.15 -38.65 -27.52
C TYR A 116 72.20 -39.14 -26.43
N LYS A 117 72.69 -39.90 -25.44
CA LYS A 117 71.88 -40.36 -24.31
C LYS A 117 71.37 -39.19 -23.47
N ASN A 118 72.22 -38.21 -23.19
CA ASN A 118 71.84 -37.01 -22.46
C ASN A 118 70.81 -36.16 -23.22
N ASP A 119 71.01 -35.93 -24.52
CA ASP A 119 70.05 -35.22 -25.38
C ASP A 119 68.69 -35.92 -25.43
N ILE A 120 68.67 -37.25 -25.48
CA ILE A 120 67.44 -38.05 -25.42
C ILE A 120 66.78 -37.90 -24.05
N ALA A 121 67.55 -38.00 -22.96
CA ALA A 121 67.04 -37.84 -21.60
C ALA A 121 66.46 -36.44 -21.37
N ASP A 122 67.13 -35.38 -21.81
CA ASP A 122 66.68 -34.00 -21.69
C ASP A 122 65.39 -33.75 -22.49
N LYS A 123 65.29 -34.31 -23.70
CA LYS A 123 64.03 -34.29 -24.48
C LYS A 123 62.92 -35.01 -23.74
N HIS A 124 63.19 -36.17 -23.13
CA HIS A 124 62.20 -36.90 -22.35
C HIS A 124 61.75 -36.12 -21.10
N ILE A 125 62.69 -35.53 -20.36
CA ILE A 125 62.40 -34.71 -19.17
C ILE A 125 61.58 -33.48 -19.56
N SER A 126 61.97 -32.78 -20.63
CA SER A 126 61.26 -31.61 -21.13
C SER A 126 59.84 -31.97 -21.58
N ASN A 127 59.68 -33.06 -22.33
CA ASN A 127 58.35 -33.56 -22.75
C ASN A 127 57.50 -34.00 -21.54
N TYR A 128 58.10 -34.64 -20.55
CA TYR A 128 57.39 -35.04 -19.32
C TYR A 128 56.92 -33.82 -18.54
N ASN A 129 57.79 -32.82 -18.35
CA ASN A 129 57.43 -31.57 -17.69
C ASN A 129 56.34 -30.83 -18.45
N PHE A 130 56.45 -30.73 -19.78
CA PHE A 130 55.42 -30.10 -20.61
C PHE A 130 54.08 -30.83 -20.52
N LYS A 131 54.10 -32.17 -20.54
CA LYS A 131 52.89 -32.99 -20.36
C LYS A 131 52.28 -32.75 -18.98
N LYS A 132 53.10 -32.69 -17.92
CA LYS A 132 52.64 -32.40 -16.56
C LYS A 132 52.00 -31.00 -16.47
N TYR A 133 52.66 -29.97 -17.00
CA TYR A 133 52.11 -28.62 -17.05
C TYR A 133 50.80 -28.55 -17.84
N LYS A 134 50.71 -29.25 -18.96
CA LYS A 134 49.48 -29.34 -19.75
C LYS A 134 48.37 -30.02 -18.95
N GLU A 135 48.65 -31.15 -18.30
CA GLU A 135 47.67 -31.85 -17.46
C GLU A 135 47.21 -31.02 -16.26
N GLU A 136 48.11 -30.29 -15.60
CA GLU A 136 47.76 -29.37 -14.52
C GLU A 136 46.89 -28.22 -15.03
N ASN A 137 47.24 -27.62 -16.16
CA ASN A 137 46.47 -26.56 -16.78
C ASN A 137 45.09 -27.05 -17.27
N ASP A 138 45.01 -28.25 -17.83
CA ASP A 138 43.73 -28.86 -18.24
C ASP A 138 42.86 -29.15 -17.01
N LYS A 139 43.46 -29.59 -15.89
CA LYS A 139 42.73 -29.78 -14.62
C LYS A 139 42.20 -28.46 -14.07
N THR A 140 43.04 -27.42 -13.99
CA THR A 140 42.62 -26.11 -13.48
C THR A 140 41.57 -25.47 -14.38
N PHE A 141 41.73 -25.56 -15.70
CA PHE A 141 40.74 -25.08 -16.66
C PHE A 141 39.39 -25.81 -16.51
N ASN A 142 39.41 -27.14 -16.44
CA ASN A 142 38.19 -27.91 -16.25
C ASN A 142 37.52 -27.61 -14.90
N GLN A 143 38.31 -27.41 -13.84
CA GLN A 143 37.79 -27.03 -12.53
C GLN A 143 37.12 -25.66 -12.58
N LEU A 144 37.77 -24.64 -13.15
CA LEU A 144 37.20 -23.30 -13.32
C LEU A 144 35.93 -23.34 -14.20
N LEU A 145 35.91 -24.18 -15.24
CA LEU A 145 34.74 -24.36 -16.08
C LEU A 145 33.56 -24.97 -15.30
N ILE A 146 33.82 -25.95 -14.44
CA ILE A 146 32.81 -26.56 -13.58
C ILE A 146 32.30 -25.55 -12.54
N GLU A 147 33.20 -24.80 -11.91
CA GLU A 147 32.85 -23.76 -10.94
C GLU A 147 32.02 -22.64 -11.58
N SER A 148 32.39 -22.18 -12.78
CA SER A 148 31.63 -21.18 -13.52
C SER A 148 30.26 -21.69 -13.96
N LYS A 149 30.15 -22.96 -14.39
CA LYS A 149 28.84 -23.57 -14.71
C LYS A 149 27.94 -23.65 -13.48
N LYS A 150 28.48 -24.12 -12.35
CA LYS A 150 27.73 -24.16 -11.08
C LYS A 150 27.26 -22.77 -10.65
N ALA A 151 28.12 -21.75 -10.76
CA ALA A 151 27.73 -20.38 -10.44
C ALA A 151 26.62 -19.85 -11.38
N LEU A 152 26.66 -20.20 -12.67
CA LEU A 152 25.60 -19.86 -13.62
C LEU A 152 24.29 -20.57 -13.26
N ASP A 153 24.34 -21.87 -12.99
CA ASP A 153 23.17 -22.66 -12.60
C ASP A 153 22.55 -22.12 -11.28
N ASP A 154 23.37 -21.78 -10.28
CA ASP A 154 22.92 -21.18 -9.02
C ASP A 154 22.25 -19.80 -9.23
N GLU A 155 22.80 -18.95 -10.11
CA GLU A 155 22.19 -17.66 -10.46
C GLU A 155 20.89 -17.84 -11.26
N ASP A 156 20.82 -18.83 -12.16
CA ASP A 156 19.60 -19.17 -12.88
C ASP A 156 18.51 -19.69 -11.94
N GLU A 157 18.85 -20.51 -10.95
CA GLU A 157 17.93 -20.95 -9.90
C GLU A 157 17.42 -19.77 -9.06
N LYS A 158 18.32 -18.87 -8.63
CA LYS A 158 17.93 -17.65 -7.90
C LYS A 158 17.01 -16.77 -8.75
N TYR A 159 17.35 -16.53 -10.01
CA TYR A 159 16.54 -15.76 -10.94
C TYR A 159 15.14 -16.37 -11.10
N ASN A 160 15.06 -17.68 -11.33
CA ASN A 160 13.79 -18.38 -11.44
C ASN A 160 12.97 -18.30 -10.15
N SER A 161 13.60 -18.45 -8.98
CA SER A 161 12.93 -18.32 -7.69
C SER A 161 12.35 -16.92 -7.47
N ILE A 162 13.09 -15.89 -7.88
CA ILE A 162 12.68 -14.49 -7.78
C ILE A 162 11.55 -14.22 -8.76
N LYS A 163 11.66 -14.69 -10.01
CA LYS A 163 10.61 -14.57 -11.03
C LYS A 163 9.29 -15.20 -10.57
N MET A 164 9.32 -16.43 -10.03
CA MET A 164 8.12 -17.06 -9.49
C MET A 164 7.51 -16.28 -8.32
N LYS A 165 8.33 -15.68 -7.44
CA LYS A 165 7.84 -14.81 -6.37
C LYS A 165 7.18 -13.55 -6.93
N TYR A 166 7.76 -12.93 -7.95
CA TYR A 166 7.18 -11.77 -8.62
C TYR A 166 5.83 -12.09 -9.27
N GLU A 167 5.74 -13.19 -10.02
CA GLU A 167 4.48 -13.62 -10.64
C GLU A 167 3.39 -13.91 -9.60
N LYS A 168 3.74 -14.57 -8.48
CA LYS A 168 2.81 -14.79 -7.36
C LYS A 168 2.36 -13.47 -6.73
N ASN A 169 3.28 -12.54 -6.47
CA ASN A 169 2.96 -11.24 -5.89
C ASN A 169 2.08 -10.41 -6.84
N GLN A 170 2.34 -10.45 -8.14
CA GLN A 170 1.54 -9.78 -9.15
C GLN A 170 0.10 -10.31 -9.18
N ASN A 171 -0.07 -11.65 -9.17
CA ASN A 171 -1.39 -12.26 -9.12
C ASN A 171 -2.14 -11.93 -7.82
N ASN A 172 -1.44 -11.92 -6.68
CA ASN A 172 -2.01 -11.52 -5.40
C ASN A 172 -2.44 -10.05 -5.40
N LEU A 173 -1.61 -9.16 -5.96
CA LEU A 173 -1.94 -7.74 -6.09
C LEU A 173 -3.20 -7.55 -6.94
N LEU A 174 -3.29 -8.20 -8.10
CA LEU A 174 -4.47 -8.15 -8.97
C LEU A 174 -5.74 -8.68 -8.27
N SER A 175 -5.61 -9.74 -7.46
CA SER A 175 -6.73 -10.24 -6.66
C SER A 175 -7.18 -9.23 -5.61
N LYS A 176 -6.21 -8.57 -4.95
CA LYS A 176 -6.51 -7.54 -3.95
C LYS A 176 -7.09 -6.27 -4.56
N GLU A 177 -6.63 -5.86 -5.74
CA GLU A 177 -7.22 -4.75 -6.49
C GLU A 177 -8.68 -5.03 -6.86
N LYS A 178 -9.02 -6.27 -7.27
CA LYS A 178 -10.41 -6.67 -7.50
C LYS A 178 -11.25 -6.63 -6.23
N GLU A 179 -10.73 -7.15 -5.11
CA GLU A 179 -11.41 -7.08 -3.82
C GLU A 179 -11.68 -5.63 -3.39
N VAL A 180 -10.71 -4.73 -3.60
CA VAL A 180 -10.86 -3.30 -3.30
C VAL A 180 -11.96 -2.68 -4.17
N HIS A 181 -11.94 -2.92 -5.48
CA HIS A 181 -12.97 -2.41 -6.38
C HIS A 181 -14.38 -2.94 -6.02
N ASP A 182 -14.51 -4.21 -5.63
CA ASP A 182 -15.77 -4.78 -5.16
C ASP A 182 -16.26 -4.12 -3.86
N LEU A 183 -15.34 -3.79 -2.95
CA LEU A 183 -15.66 -3.06 -1.72
C LEU A 183 -16.06 -1.61 -2.00
N GLU A 184 -15.38 -0.93 -2.92
CA GLU A 184 -15.75 0.42 -3.37
C GLU A 184 -17.16 0.43 -3.96
N ALA A 185 -17.48 -0.53 -4.84
CA ALA A 185 -18.82 -0.68 -5.41
C ALA A 185 -19.89 -0.94 -4.33
N LYS A 186 -19.57 -1.75 -3.31
CA LYS A 186 -20.47 -1.95 -2.15
C LYS A 186 -20.66 -0.66 -1.36
N ILE A 187 -19.59 0.08 -1.10
CA ILE A 187 -19.65 1.36 -0.38
C ILE A 187 -20.53 2.35 -1.13
N ASP A 188 -20.38 2.47 -2.45
CA ASP A 188 -21.18 3.40 -3.25
C ASP A 188 -22.66 2.99 -3.32
N ASN A 189 -22.95 1.70 -3.39
CA ASN A 189 -24.32 1.21 -3.25
C ASN A 189 -24.92 1.55 -1.87
N TRP A 190 -24.16 1.40 -0.79
CA TRP A 190 -24.61 1.78 0.54
C TRP A 190 -24.81 3.29 0.70
N LYS A 191 -23.92 4.13 0.13
CA LYS A 191 -24.11 5.58 0.08
C LYS A 191 -25.42 5.94 -0.63
N LEU A 192 -25.69 5.32 -1.78
CA LEU A 192 -26.91 5.58 -2.54
C LEU A 192 -28.17 5.12 -1.79
N LYS A 193 -28.13 3.97 -1.11
CA LYS A 193 -29.22 3.53 -0.24
C LYS A 193 -29.47 4.51 0.91
N LEU A 194 -28.41 4.96 1.58
CA LEU A 194 -28.51 5.90 2.69
C LEU A 194 -29.06 7.26 2.24
N GLU A 195 -28.61 7.75 1.08
CA GLU A 195 -29.13 9.00 0.49
C GLU A 195 -30.63 8.87 0.16
N ASN A 196 -31.06 7.72 -0.38
CA ASN A 196 -32.47 7.46 -0.65
C ASN A 196 -33.30 7.38 0.65
N GLU A 197 -32.81 6.68 1.67
CA GLU A 197 -33.48 6.62 2.98
C GLU A 197 -33.59 8.01 3.61
N MET A 198 -32.53 8.82 3.54
CA MET A 198 -32.53 10.19 4.03
C MET A 198 -33.61 11.04 3.33
N LYS A 199 -33.71 10.96 2.00
CA LYS A 199 -34.77 11.64 1.23
C LYS A 199 -36.17 11.17 1.63
N ILE A 200 -36.37 9.87 1.85
CA ILE A 200 -37.66 9.31 2.30
C ILE A 200 -38.03 9.87 3.68
N TYR A 201 -37.08 9.88 4.62
CA TYR A 201 -37.31 10.44 5.95
C TYR A 201 -37.59 11.94 5.92
N GLU A 202 -36.89 12.70 5.08
CA GLU A 202 -37.17 14.14 4.89
C GLU A 202 -38.60 14.38 4.40
N ILE A 203 -39.03 13.64 3.37
CA ILE A 203 -40.41 13.72 2.85
C ILE A 203 -41.42 13.34 3.92
N GLN A 204 -41.16 12.29 4.70
CA GLN A 204 -42.05 11.85 5.77
C GLN A 204 -42.16 12.89 6.90
N ILE A 205 -41.02 13.46 7.31
CA ILE A 205 -40.97 14.53 8.32
C ILE A 205 -41.74 15.75 7.81
N GLU A 206 -41.56 16.14 6.56
CA GLU A 206 -42.26 17.28 5.97
C GLU A 206 -43.78 17.05 5.92
N ARG A 207 -44.22 15.85 5.52
CA ARG A 207 -45.62 15.46 5.54
C ARG A 207 -46.22 15.53 6.94
N LEU A 208 -45.55 14.94 7.94
CA LEU A 208 -46.02 14.98 9.34
C LEU A 208 -46.05 16.40 9.89
N ARG A 209 -45.10 17.26 9.51
CA ARG A 209 -45.13 18.68 9.86
C ARG A 209 -46.34 19.39 9.25
N LYS A 210 -46.65 19.14 7.97
CA LYS A 210 -47.84 19.69 7.30
C LYS A 210 -49.12 19.24 8.01
N GLU A 211 -49.29 17.94 8.25
CA GLU A 211 -50.45 17.39 8.97
C GLU A 211 -50.59 18.00 10.38
N LYS A 212 -49.49 18.11 11.13
CA LYS A 212 -49.47 18.77 12.45
C LYS A 212 -49.93 20.23 12.36
N THR A 213 -49.44 20.99 11.38
CA THR A 213 -49.84 22.41 11.21
C THR A 213 -51.32 22.55 10.84
N GLN A 214 -51.84 21.66 9.99
CA GLN A 214 -53.26 21.63 9.63
C GLN A 214 -54.13 21.31 10.85
N LEU A 215 -53.75 20.30 11.65
CA LEU A 215 -54.47 19.96 12.87
C LEU A 215 -54.47 21.10 13.89
N LEU A 216 -53.33 21.77 14.08
CA LEU A 216 -53.23 22.94 14.95
C LEU A 216 -54.13 24.09 14.47
N ASN A 217 -54.21 24.32 13.15
CA ASN A 217 -55.11 25.31 12.58
C ASN A 217 -56.57 24.93 12.84
N HIS A 218 -56.96 23.66 12.65
CA HIS A 218 -58.31 23.18 12.97
C HIS A 218 -58.66 23.35 14.46
N ILE A 219 -57.72 23.03 15.36
CA ILE A 219 -57.90 23.25 16.80
C ILE A 219 -58.10 24.73 17.10
N ARG A 220 -57.31 25.62 16.47
CA ARG A 220 -57.46 27.08 16.64
C ARG A 220 -58.82 27.56 16.14
N THR A 221 -59.29 27.09 14.99
CA THR A 221 -60.62 27.45 14.47
C THR A 221 -61.74 26.97 15.39
N ILE A 222 -61.66 25.72 15.89
CA ILE A 222 -62.66 25.18 16.82
C ILE A 222 -62.67 25.99 18.12
N LYS A 223 -61.50 26.33 18.65
CA LYS A 223 -61.38 27.15 19.86
C LYS A 223 -62.02 28.53 19.69
N LEU A 224 -61.84 29.17 18.53
CA LEU A 224 -62.50 30.44 18.20
C LEU A 224 -64.02 30.29 18.11
N ILE A 225 -64.51 29.24 17.46
CA ILE A 225 -65.96 28.94 17.38
C ILE A 225 -66.54 28.73 18.77
N LEU A 226 -65.87 27.94 19.63
CA LEU A 226 -66.30 27.68 21.00
C LEU A 226 -66.34 28.96 21.84
N GLN A 227 -65.33 29.83 21.70
CA GLN A 227 -65.32 31.13 22.38
C GLN A 227 -66.48 32.02 21.92
N LYS A 228 -66.78 32.03 20.62
CA LYS A 228 -67.90 32.80 20.06
C LYS A 228 -69.25 32.27 20.56
N LEU A 229 -69.44 30.95 20.61
CA LEU A 229 -70.64 30.31 21.15
C LEU A 229 -70.81 30.64 22.65
N LYS A 230 -69.75 30.45 23.44
CA LYS A 230 -69.76 30.79 24.88
C LYS A 230 -70.10 32.26 25.13
N HIS A 231 -69.60 33.17 24.30
CA HIS A 231 -69.93 34.59 24.39
C HIS A 231 -71.40 34.86 24.03
N ASN A 232 -71.92 34.23 22.96
CA ASN A 232 -73.31 34.36 22.56
C ASN A 232 -74.27 33.84 23.64
N ASP A 233 -74.01 32.65 24.19
CA ASP A 233 -74.84 32.08 25.26
C ASP A 233 -74.81 32.93 26.52
N LYS A 234 -73.64 33.46 26.89
CA LYS A 234 -73.52 34.43 27.99
C LYS A 234 -74.37 35.68 27.73
N GLN A 235 -74.33 36.22 26.53
CA GLN A 235 -75.12 37.40 26.16
C GLN A 235 -76.62 37.11 26.22
N ARG A 236 -77.06 35.99 25.63
CA ARG A 236 -78.46 35.53 25.70
C ARG A 236 -78.95 35.36 27.14
N LEU A 237 -78.12 34.78 28.01
CA LEU A 237 -78.46 34.61 29.42
C LEU A 237 -78.60 35.96 30.12
N ILE A 238 -77.70 36.90 29.86
CA ILE A 238 -77.81 38.28 30.38
C ILE A 238 -79.12 38.91 29.91
N ASP A 239 -79.42 38.83 28.61
CA ASP A 239 -80.62 39.46 28.03
C ASP A 239 -81.90 38.87 28.61
N ILE A 240 -82.00 37.54 28.73
CA ILE A 240 -83.14 36.85 29.34
C ILE A 240 -83.30 37.25 30.81
N THR A 241 -82.20 37.27 31.58
CA THR A 241 -82.20 37.62 33.00
C THR A 241 -82.59 39.07 33.24
N LEU A 242 -82.12 39.97 32.37
CA LEU A 242 -82.43 41.40 32.45
C LEU A 242 -83.90 41.65 32.09
N ASN A 243 -84.40 41.02 31.03
CA ASN A 243 -85.80 41.12 30.62
C ASN A 243 -86.76 40.51 31.66
N SER A 244 -86.43 39.34 32.22
CA SER A 244 -87.23 38.73 33.28
C SER A 244 -87.23 39.62 34.53
N SER A 245 -86.08 40.14 34.96
CA SER A 245 -86.00 41.09 36.09
C SER A 245 -86.83 42.35 35.85
N LYS A 246 -86.79 42.94 34.65
CA LYS A 246 -87.62 44.08 34.28
C LYS A 246 -89.12 43.75 34.36
N CYS A 247 -89.51 42.58 33.86
CA CYS A 247 -90.90 42.13 33.91
C CYS A 247 -91.37 41.92 35.35
N ILE A 248 -90.56 41.24 36.17
CA ILE A 248 -90.82 41.02 37.59
C ILE A 248 -91.00 42.35 38.31
N LYS A 249 -90.09 43.32 38.12
CA LYS A 249 -90.23 44.66 38.73
C LYS A 249 -91.52 45.37 38.34
N LYS A 250 -91.91 45.33 37.06
CA LYS A 250 -93.19 45.91 36.62
C LYS A 250 -94.41 45.21 37.25
N LEU A 251 -94.36 43.88 37.37
CA LEU A 251 -95.41 43.12 38.02
C LEU A 251 -95.48 43.42 39.52
N GLU A 252 -94.33 43.52 40.20
CA GLU A 252 -94.25 43.95 41.60
C GLU A 252 -94.81 45.36 41.79
N GLU A 253 -94.44 46.32 40.94
CA GLU A 253 -95.01 47.67 40.93
C GLU A 253 -96.55 47.64 40.80
N ASN A 254 -97.08 46.88 39.84
CA ASN A 254 -98.52 46.71 39.67
C ASN A 254 -99.19 46.07 40.89
N ILE A 255 -98.57 45.07 41.51
CA ILE A 255 -99.06 44.44 42.75
C ILE A 255 -99.06 45.47 43.88
N THR A 256 -98.02 46.29 44.03
CA THR A 256 -98.00 47.34 45.07
C THR A 256 -99.07 48.41 44.83
N LEU A 257 -99.35 48.79 43.58
CA LEU A 257 -100.42 49.71 43.23
C LEU A 257 -101.80 49.11 43.53
N ALA A 258 -102.03 47.85 43.15
CA ALA A 258 -103.26 47.13 43.46
C ALA A 258 -103.47 47.01 44.98
N ASN A 259 -102.42 46.67 45.74
CA ASN A 259 -102.49 46.61 47.19
C ASN A 259 -102.76 47.99 47.83
N LYS A 260 -102.17 49.06 47.30
CA LYS A 260 -102.47 50.44 47.74
C LYS A 260 -103.95 50.77 47.48
N LEU A 261 -104.47 50.44 46.31
CA LEU A 261 -105.88 50.68 45.95
C LEU A 261 -106.83 49.88 46.86
N ILE A 262 -106.54 48.60 47.10
CA ILE A 262 -107.32 47.77 48.01
C ILE A 262 -107.27 48.34 49.44
N SER A 263 -106.09 48.75 49.91
CA SER A 263 -105.91 49.36 51.23
C SER A 263 -106.69 50.66 51.38
N THR A 264 -106.62 51.58 50.41
CA THR A 264 -107.38 52.83 50.43
C THR A 264 -108.88 52.58 50.34
N ASN A 265 -109.32 51.64 49.50
CA ASN A 265 -110.73 51.25 49.42
C ASN A 265 -111.24 50.67 50.76
N ASN A 266 -110.46 49.79 51.40
CA ASN A 266 -110.79 49.25 52.71
C ASN A 266 -110.88 50.35 53.78
N LEU A 267 -109.99 51.35 53.74
CA LEU A 267 -110.06 52.52 54.62
C LEU A 267 -111.32 53.35 54.35
N CYS A 268 -111.63 53.67 53.09
CA CYS A 268 -112.84 54.39 52.71
C CYS A 268 -114.10 53.64 53.16
N ARG A 269 -114.14 52.32 52.96
CA ARG A 269 -115.26 51.46 53.36
C ARG A 269 -115.52 51.49 54.88
N LYS A 270 -114.53 51.78 55.73
CA LYS A 270 -114.77 51.96 57.18
C LYS A 270 -115.69 53.14 57.48
N TYR A 271 -115.63 54.21 56.68
CA TYR A 271 -116.43 55.43 56.86
C TYR A 271 -117.78 55.40 56.13
N GLU A 272 -118.03 54.39 55.29
CA GLU A 272 -119.32 54.19 54.63
C GLU A 272 -120.39 53.69 55.62
N THR A 273 -121.62 54.15 55.44
CA THR A 273 -122.77 53.67 56.21
C THR A 273 -123.13 52.23 55.82
N GLU A 274 -123.82 51.48 56.68
CA GLU A 274 -124.26 50.11 56.35
C GLU A 274 -125.15 50.07 55.10
N ARG A 275 -126.00 51.09 54.91
CA ARG A 275 -126.82 51.25 53.70
C ARG A 275 -125.97 51.33 52.44
N GLU A 276 -124.89 52.11 52.46
CA GLU A 276 -123.99 52.23 51.30
C GLU A 276 -123.12 51.00 51.09
N LYS A 277 -122.66 50.34 52.17
CA LYS A 277 -121.93 49.07 52.10
C LYS A 277 -122.75 47.95 51.45
N LEU A 278 -124.06 47.93 51.69
CA LEU A 278 -125.01 47.00 51.06
C LEU A 278 -125.36 47.43 49.64
N PHE A 279 -125.63 48.73 49.42
CA PHE A 279 -125.99 49.26 48.08
C PHE A 279 -124.84 49.16 47.08
N SER A 280 -123.61 49.14 47.58
CA SER A 280 -122.40 48.83 46.81
C SER A 280 -122.42 47.46 46.11
N CYS A 281 -123.18 46.52 46.66
CA CYS A 281 -123.36 45.17 46.11
C CYS A 281 -124.63 45.04 45.25
N LEU A 282 -125.57 45.98 45.36
CA LEU A 282 -126.76 45.99 44.52
C LEU A 282 -126.48 46.73 43.23
N ASN A 283 -126.18 45.97 42.18
CA ASN A 283 -126.46 46.37 40.80
C ASN A 283 -127.98 46.53 40.63
N LEU A 284 -128.56 47.59 41.19
CA LEU A 284 -129.93 47.99 40.88
C LEU A 284 -129.90 48.71 39.53
N GLY A 285 -129.72 47.91 38.49
CA GLY A 285 -129.52 48.34 37.11
C GLY A 285 -129.50 47.18 36.10
N GLU A 286 -129.38 45.93 36.54
CA GLU A 286 -129.67 44.76 35.70
C GLU A 286 -131.10 44.28 35.99
N THR A 287 -132.05 44.92 35.32
CA THR A 287 -133.29 44.20 34.99
C THR A 287 -132.88 43.06 34.08
N LYS A 288 -132.98 41.85 34.60
CA LYS A 288 -132.80 40.59 33.88
C LYS A 288 -133.54 40.66 32.54
N LYS A 289 -132.81 40.73 31.44
CA LYS A 289 -133.31 40.26 30.14
C LYS A 289 -133.01 38.77 30.12
N GLU A 290 -133.99 37.99 30.55
CA GLU A 290 -134.02 36.54 30.38
C GLU A 290 -134.11 36.23 28.88
N ASP A 291 -133.16 35.41 28.43
CA ASP A 291 -133.20 34.44 27.34
C ASP A 291 -133.69 34.87 25.94
N ILE A 292 -132.74 35.30 25.09
CA ILE A 292 -132.74 34.93 23.66
C ILE A 292 -131.30 34.59 23.26
N ILE A 293 -131.03 33.30 23.12
CA ILE A 293 -129.88 32.75 22.41
C ILE A 293 -130.13 32.98 20.92
N ILE A 294 -129.35 33.86 20.29
CA ILE A 294 -129.07 33.81 18.85
C ILE A 294 -127.55 33.95 18.71
N GLU A 295 -126.92 32.81 18.44
CA GLU A 295 -125.62 32.73 17.79
C GLU A 295 -125.73 33.38 16.41
N GLU A 296 -125.17 34.57 16.23
CA GLU A 296 -124.65 34.98 14.93
C GLU A 296 -123.31 35.67 15.14
N GLU A 297 -122.30 35.05 14.57
CA GLU A 297 -120.90 35.44 14.49
C GLU A 297 -120.79 36.91 14.06
N LYS A 298 -120.43 37.78 15.02
CA LYS A 298 -119.94 39.11 14.71
C LYS A 298 -118.43 39.07 14.69
N ASP A 299 -117.91 39.25 13.49
CA ASP A 299 -116.53 39.58 13.19
C ASP A 299 -115.94 40.53 14.25
N ASN A 300 -115.02 39.99 15.05
CA ASN A 300 -114.24 40.75 16.01
C ASN A 300 -113.14 41.56 15.28
N LEU A 301 -113.55 42.54 14.48
CA LEU A 301 -112.79 43.79 14.41
C LEU A 301 -113.14 44.59 15.67
N PHE A 302 -112.40 44.33 16.75
CA PHE A 302 -112.46 45.16 17.96
C PHE A 302 -112.02 46.58 17.61
N SER A 303 -112.98 47.44 17.25
CA SER A 303 -112.77 48.88 17.27
C SER A 303 -112.54 49.30 18.72
N ASP A 304 -111.38 49.92 19.00
CA ASP A 304 -110.92 50.41 20.32
C ASP A 304 -111.93 51.25 21.12
N ASN A 305 -113.02 51.69 20.48
CA ASN A 305 -114.07 52.50 21.12
C ASN A 305 -114.98 51.68 22.04
N ASN A 306 -115.33 50.44 21.69
CA ASN A 306 -116.19 49.60 22.54
C ASN A 306 -115.49 49.21 23.85
N LEU A 307 -114.18 48.93 23.81
CA LEU A 307 -113.38 48.63 25.01
C LEU A 307 -113.21 49.85 25.93
N LYS A 308 -113.29 51.07 25.40
CA LYS A 308 -113.25 52.30 26.22
C LYS A 308 -114.60 52.54 26.89
N GLU A 309 -115.71 52.31 26.19
CA GLU A 309 -117.06 52.40 26.75
C GLU A 309 -117.28 51.36 27.87
N GLU A 310 -116.83 50.12 27.68
CA GLU A 310 -116.85 49.09 28.73
C GLU A 310 -115.97 49.47 29.94
N LYS A 311 -114.80 50.09 29.72
CA LYS A 311 -113.98 50.57 30.83
C LYS A 311 -114.63 51.71 31.61
N ILE A 312 -115.41 52.56 30.96
CA ILE A 312 -116.13 53.67 31.60
C ILE A 312 -117.34 53.13 32.39
N SER A 313 -118.06 52.16 31.84
CA SER A 313 -119.19 51.53 32.52
C SER A 313 -118.77 50.81 33.82
N LEU A 314 -117.57 50.22 33.86
CA LEU A 314 -117.00 49.61 35.07
C LEU A 314 -116.88 50.59 36.26
N PHE A 315 -116.71 51.89 36.01
CA PHE A 315 -116.61 52.91 37.07
C PHE A 315 -117.94 53.62 37.36
N GLU A 316 -119.03 53.34 36.65
CA GLU A 316 -120.31 54.02 36.87
C GLU A 316 -120.83 53.87 38.29
N ASN A 317 -120.76 52.64 38.85
CA ASN A 317 -121.18 52.38 40.21
C ASN A 317 -120.31 53.11 41.24
N PHE A 318 -119.01 53.26 40.97
CA PHE A 318 -118.11 54.06 41.79
C PHE A 318 -118.49 55.54 41.78
N PHE A 319 -118.78 56.11 40.60
CA PHE A 319 -119.21 57.50 40.48
C PHE A 319 -120.60 57.75 41.10
N LYS A 320 -121.55 56.82 40.94
CA LYS A 320 -122.86 56.88 41.61
C LYS A 320 -122.69 56.90 43.13
N ARG A 321 -121.83 56.04 43.68
CA ARG A 321 -121.51 56.04 45.12
C ARG A 321 -120.90 57.36 45.58
N LYS A 322 -119.90 57.86 44.85
CA LYS A 322 -119.25 59.15 45.14
C LYS A 322 -120.25 60.30 45.11
N ASN A 323 -121.10 60.37 44.09
CA ASN A 323 -122.09 61.44 43.94
C ASN A 323 -123.13 61.41 45.06
N LYS A 324 -123.57 60.21 45.49
CA LYS A 324 -124.46 60.07 46.65
C LYS A 324 -123.82 60.61 47.92
N ALA A 325 -122.59 60.21 48.24
CA ALA A 325 -121.88 60.72 49.41
C ALA A 325 -121.72 62.26 49.37
N ILE A 326 -121.47 62.84 48.19
CA ILE A 326 -121.42 64.30 48.00
C ILE A 326 -122.78 64.94 48.29
N LEU A 327 -123.89 64.36 47.81
CA LEU A 327 -125.24 64.85 48.08
C LEU A 327 -125.56 64.80 49.57
N ASP A 328 -125.24 63.69 50.25
CA ASP A 328 -125.45 63.54 51.68
C ASP A 328 -124.64 64.59 52.48
N ILE A 329 -123.38 64.84 52.08
CA ILE A 329 -122.56 65.93 52.67
C ILE A 329 -123.21 67.30 52.45
N ILE A 330 -123.80 67.57 51.28
CA ILE A 330 -124.48 68.84 50.98
C ILE A 330 -125.73 68.99 51.86
N ILE A 331 -126.53 67.93 52.00
CA ILE A 331 -127.74 67.91 52.85
C ILE A 331 -127.36 68.16 54.31
N LEU A 332 -126.39 67.42 54.84
CA LEU A 332 -125.89 67.60 56.21
C LEU A 332 -125.35 69.03 56.44
N LYS A 333 -124.64 69.61 55.46
CA LYS A 333 -124.19 71.01 55.55
C LYS A 333 -125.37 72.00 55.57
N LYS A 334 -126.43 71.74 54.80
CA LYS A 334 -127.63 72.60 54.77
C LYS A 334 -128.41 72.51 56.09
N GLU A 335 -128.59 71.31 56.62
CA GLU A 335 -129.21 71.09 57.93
C GLU A 335 -128.40 71.72 59.06
N LEU A 336 -127.08 71.54 59.06
CA LEU A 336 -126.19 72.17 60.03
C LEU A 336 -126.30 73.70 59.97
N LYS A 337 -126.34 74.29 58.77
CA LYS A 337 -126.62 75.74 58.62
C LYS A 337 -127.99 76.14 59.16
N SER A 338 -129.03 75.36 58.90
CA SER A 338 -130.37 75.62 59.44
C SER A 338 -130.44 75.50 60.95
N LEU A 339 -129.79 74.49 61.53
CA LEU A 339 -129.72 74.27 62.97
C LEU A 339 -128.89 75.38 63.64
N LYS A 340 -127.80 75.82 63.02
CA LYS A 340 -127.05 76.99 63.49
C LYS A 340 -127.90 78.26 63.50
N LYS A 341 -128.65 78.52 62.43
CA LYS A 341 -129.59 79.66 62.39
C LYS A 341 -130.67 79.56 63.46
N LYS A 342 -131.33 78.40 63.61
CA LYS A 342 -132.31 78.18 64.68
C LYS A 342 -131.70 78.33 66.07
N ASN A 343 -130.46 77.88 66.27
CA ASN A 343 -129.77 78.03 67.54
C ASN A 343 -129.39 79.50 67.80
N GLU A 344 -129.02 80.26 66.76
CA GLU A 344 -128.86 81.71 66.85
C GLU A 344 -130.18 82.41 67.15
N GLU A 345 -131.29 81.99 66.55
CA GLU A 345 -132.64 82.49 66.85
C GLU A 345 -133.06 82.14 68.29
N TYR A 346 -132.82 80.91 68.75
CA TYR A 346 -133.10 80.52 70.13
C TYR A 346 -132.23 81.28 71.12
N LYS A 347 -130.95 81.52 70.80
CA LYS A 347 -130.10 82.40 71.60
C LYS A 347 -130.70 83.81 71.68
N LYS A 348 -131.13 84.39 70.55
CA LYS A 348 -131.82 85.69 70.56
C LYS A 348 -133.13 85.68 71.36
N TYR A 349 -133.94 84.62 71.25
CA TYR A 349 -135.16 84.47 72.05
C TYR A 349 -134.85 84.34 73.55
N ILE A 350 -133.78 83.63 73.91
CA ILE A 350 -133.29 83.55 75.28
C ILE A 350 -132.83 84.93 75.73
N ASP A 351 -132.03 85.64 74.93
CA ASP A 351 -131.57 87.01 75.22
C ASP A 351 -132.77 87.97 75.40
N GLU A 352 -133.79 87.91 74.54
CA GLU A 352 -135.02 88.72 74.65
C GLU A 352 -135.87 88.36 75.87
N MET A 353 -135.93 87.08 76.25
CA MET A 353 -136.61 86.65 77.49
C MET A 353 -135.82 87.09 78.72
N GLU A 354 -134.49 87.00 78.67
CA GLU A 354 -133.61 87.57 79.69
C GLU A 354 -133.79 89.09 79.80
N ASP A 355 -133.92 89.82 78.69
CA ASP A 355 -134.19 91.26 78.68
C ASP A 355 -135.62 91.64 79.14
N LYS A 356 -136.59 90.72 79.04
CA LYS A 356 -137.95 90.92 79.58
C LYS A 356 -138.06 90.54 81.07
N LEU A 357 -137.29 89.55 81.52
CA LEU A 357 -137.25 89.09 82.92
C LEU A 357 -136.30 89.94 83.76
N ASN A 358 -135.19 90.40 83.17
CA ASN A 358 -134.32 91.40 83.75
C ASN A 358 -134.83 92.78 83.30
N LEU A 359 -135.29 93.60 84.24
CA LEU A 359 -135.45 95.05 84.06
C LEU A 359 -134.07 95.74 83.84
N SER A 360 -133.25 95.23 82.92
CA SER A 360 -131.90 95.70 82.60
C SER A 360 -131.95 96.83 81.58
N LYS A 361 -132.28 98.02 82.08
CA LYS A 361 -131.91 99.38 81.63
C LYS A 361 -131.99 99.78 80.13
N ILE A 362 -132.36 98.92 79.18
CA ILE A 362 -132.39 99.23 77.74
C ILE A 362 -133.71 98.75 77.11
N VAL A 363 -134.84 99.03 77.75
CA VAL A 363 -136.15 98.87 77.12
C VAL A 363 -136.90 100.20 77.16
N LYS A 364 -137.05 100.81 75.97
CA LYS A 364 -137.97 101.93 75.74
C LYS A 364 -139.39 101.37 75.68
N TYR A 365 -140.12 101.47 76.78
CA TYR A 365 -141.52 101.05 76.88
C TYR A 365 -142.39 101.83 75.87
N LYS A 366 -143.18 101.12 75.06
CA LYS A 366 -144.30 101.71 74.30
C LYS A 366 -145.49 101.85 75.25
N LYS A 367 -146.25 102.94 75.09
CA LYS A 367 -147.34 103.38 75.99
C LYS A 367 -148.56 102.44 76.06
N GLU A 368 -148.55 101.33 75.34
CA GLU A 368 -149.71 100.45 75.15
C GLU A 368 -149.71 99.19 76.05
N ASP A 369 -148.60 98.90 76.75
CA ASP A 369 -148.40 97.68 77.56
C ASP A 369 -148.13 98.00 79.06
N PHE A 370 -148.86 98.86 79.77
CA PHE A 370 -149.98 98.40 80.58
C PHE A 370 -150.57 99.61 81.32
N ILE A 371 -151.91 99.64 81.33
CA ILE A 371 -152.80 100.65 81.88
C ILE A 371 -152.81 100.57 83.42
N ILE A 372 -152.56 101.70 84.07
CA ILE A 372 -152.75 101.94 85.50
C ILE A 372 -154.25 102.22 85.72
N TYR A 373 -154.90 101.42 86.55
CA TYR A 373 -156.16 101.83 87.20
C TYR A 373 -155.91 102.05 88.70
N PRO A 374 -156.28 103.24 89.24
CA PRO A 374 -156.24 103.54 90.66
C PRO A 374 -157.55 103.13 91.36
N SER A 375 -157.43 102.58 92.56
CA SER A 375 -158.49 102.02 93.43
C SER A 375 -159.19 100.74 92.97
#